data_AF-A0AAU9VWQ1-F1
#
_entry.id   AF-A0AAU9VWQ1-F1
#
_cell.length_a   1.000
_cell.length_b   1.000
_cell.length_c   1.000
_cell.angle_alpha   90.00
_cell.angle_beta   90.00
_cell.angle_gamma   90.00
#
_symmetry.space_group_name_H-M   'P 1'
#
loop_
_entity.id
_entity.type
_entity.pdbx_description
1 polymer ?
#
loop_
_entity_poly.entity_id
_entity_poly.type
_entity_poly.pdbx_seq_one_letter_code
_entity_poly.pdbx_strand_id
1 'polypeptide(L)'
;SLKWFGNAEGTFLVALGGDRCPFGKNESACTFLVSFLNVSKRVASSNDNFITFGANCEECCPVVKKYVQLLCQEITNLEGKVFEIEGLKVTFKFEEVPNDMKMLAMLGGELSNSAKFFSSSKENCSDLKAHVEPLHVKNNAWQYFFRGVLKEAIAKSNLSGACKKFSDVPKDSPFSRVLTALKYEVKAKCLARKVIKWYDETQGTGQDLQYRFTGKESRLFCHNFMWLVKWLGSEKDSKRHRQTVLIYAYVGLKLRDCVSIFNRFDITAEQLSQLAVVAREYLRANALFLPSSVNPTVWTIGHIIPSHAQDVHRKYKQGLGTVTMEGREAKHIALKKLSENTTFQRQWPEIFKHGFVMLIWLPEQGFQLNTSKHNAVYIPARIFENSGYCYCNLEK
;
A
#
# COMPACT_ATOMS: atom_id res chain seq x y z
N SER A 1 4.67 -25.10 -2.20
CA SER A 1 3.48 -25.77 -2.76
C SER A 1 2.45 -24.72 -3.18
N LEU A 2 1.64 -25.03 -4.19
CA LEU A 2 0.50 -24.18 -4.59
C LEU A 2 -0.64 -24.30 -3.56
N LYS A 3 -1.45 -23.25 -3.42
CA LYS A 3 -2.68 -23.25 -2.63
C LYS A 3 -3.89 -23.33 -3.57
N TRP A 4 -4.78 -24.29 -3.34
CA TRP A 4 -5.97 -24.52 -4.19
C TRP A 4 -7.27 -23.91 -3.61
N PHE A 5 -7.23 -23.38 -2.38
CA PHE A 5 -8.33 -22.64 -1.75
C PHE A 5 -9.66 -23.41 -1.68
N GLY A 6 -9.60 -24.74 -1.53
CA GLY A 6 -10.78 -25.61 -1.52
C GLY A 6 -11.33 -25.97 -2.91
N ASN A 7 -10.70 -25.50 -3.99
CA ASN A 7 -10.97 -25.97 -5.35
C ASN A 7 -10.19 -27.27 -5.64
N ALA A 8 -10.58 -27.96 -6.71
CA ALA A 8 -9.85 -29.11 -7.21
C ALA A 8 -8.42 -28.72 -7.61
N GLU A 9 -7.47 -29.64 -7.40
CA GLU A 9 -6.11 -29.49 -7.89
C GLU A 9 -6.10 -29.25 -9.41
N GLY A 10 -5.27 -28.30 -9.86
CA GLY A 10 -5.29 -27.81 -11.24
C GLY A 10 -6.23 -26.60 -11.48
N THR A 11 -7.00 -26.16 -10.49
CA THR A 11 -7.80 -24.92 -10.59
C THR A 11 -6.98 -23.69 -10.21
N PHE A 12 -6.60 -22.87 -11.20
CA PHE A 12 -5.83 -21.65 -10.99
C PHE A 12 -6.75 -20.43 -10.87
N LEU A 13 -6.66 -19.74 -9.73
CA LEU A 13 -7.33 -18.48 -9.49
C LEU A 13 -6.44 -17.33 -9.97
N VAL A 14 -6.95 -16.55 -10.90
CA VAL A 14 -6.23 -15.52 -11.63
C VAL A 14 -6.62 -14.14 -11.09
N ALA A 15 -5.60 -13.33 -10.84
CA ALA A 15 -5.73 -11.92 -10.56
C ALA A 15 -5.15 -11.11 -11.73
N LEU A 16 -5.99 -10.30 -12.36
CA LEU A 16 -5.67 -9.58 -13.59
C LEU A 16 -5.91 -8.09 -13.41
N GLY A 17 -5.07 -7.25 -13.98
CA GLY A 17 -5.35 -5.83 -13.96
C GLY A 17 -4.25 -4.98 -14.53
N GLY A 18 -4.57 -3.73 -14.82
CA GLY A 18 -3.64 -2.78 -15.38
C GLY A 18 -3.50 -1.53 -14.54
N ASP A 19 -2.41 -0.84 -14.82
CA ASP A 19 -1.98 0.36 -14.11
C ASP A 19 -1.03 1.17 -15.02
N ARG A 20 -0.78 2.42 -14.62
CA ARG A 20 0.24 3.26 -15.22
C ARG A 20 1.62 2.72 -14.92
N CYS A 21 2.45 2.70 -15.95
CA CYS A 21 3.87 2.42 -15.83
C CYS A 21 4.64 3.72 -15.56
N PRO A 22 5.68 3.68 -14.71
CA PRO A 22 6.45 4.86 -14.30
C PRO A 22 7.50 5.29 -15.35
N PHE A 23 7.19 5.13 -16.63
CA PHE A 23 8.02 5.51 -17.78
C PHE A 23 7.15 5.88 -18.99
N GLY A 24 7.78 6.32 -20.08
CA GLY A 24 7.09 6.89 -21.24
C GLY A 24 6.96 8.42 -21.16
N LYS A 25 6.64 9.06 -22.30
CA LYS A 25 6.50 10.52 -22.36
C LYS A 25 5.33 10.93 -21.47
N ASN A 26 5.57 11.83 -20.52
CA ASN A 26 4.58 12.30 -19.54
C ASN A 26 3.94 11.21 -18.68
N GLU A 27 4.65 10.12 -18.36
CA GLU A 27 4.12 9.00 -17.53
C GLU A 27 2.81 8.42 -18.09
N SER A 28 2.67 8.47 -19.41
CA SER A 28 1.47 8.00 -20.10
C SER A 28 1.47 6.50 -20.32
N ALA A 29 2.58 5.79 -20.12
CA ALA A 29 2.61 4.36 -20.39
C ALA A 29 1.69 3.59 -19.44
N CYS A 30 1.10 2.49 -19.92
CA CYS A 30 0.30 1.58 -19.12
C CYS A 30 0.68 0.13 -19.40
N THR A 31 0.41 -0.74 -18.44
CA THR A 31 0.63 -2.18 -18.56
C THR A 31 -0.52 -2.95 -17.93
N PHE A 32 -0.79 -4.15 -18.44
CA PHE A 32 -1.64 -5.14 -17.77
C PHE A 32 -0.78 -6.30 -17.30
N LEU A 33 -1.04 -6.70 -16.06
CA LEU A 33 -0.36 -7.75 -15.35
C LEU A 33 -1.35 -8.84 -14.96
N VAL A 34 -0.92 -10.08 -15.16
CA VAL A 34 -1.61 -11.28 -14.69
C VAL A 34 -0.79 -11.96 -13.59
N SER A 35 -1.47 -12.49 -12.60
CA SER A 35 -0.86 -13.19 -11.46
C SER A 35 -1.77 -14.33 -11.00
N PHE A 36 -1.19 -15.35 -10.38
CA PHE A 36 -1.94 -16.51 -9.88
C PHE A 36 -1.99 -16.47 -8.36
N LEU A 37 -3.18 -16.41 -7.76
CA LEU A 37 -3.32 -16.37 -6.30
C LEU A 37 -2.78 -17.65 -5.65
N ASN A 38 -2.80 -18.77 -6.39
CA ASN A 38 -2.32 -20.08 -5.93
C ASN A 38 -0.84 -20.06 -5.51
N VAL A 39 -0.05 -19.08 -5.95
CA VAL A 39 1.35 -18.92 -5.54
C VAL A 39 1.50 -18.30 -4.14
N SER A 40 0.39 -17.92 -3.49
CA SER A 40 0.31 -17.38 -2.14
C SER A 40 1.20 -16.14 -1.95
N LYS A 41 2.07 -16.11 -0.92
CA LYS A 41 2.98 -14.98 -0.61
C LYS A 41 3.79 -14.47 -1.81
N ARG A 42 4.03 -15.34 -2.80
CA ARG A 42 4.74 -14.98 -4.03
C ARG A 42 3.98 -13.98 -4.90
N VAL A 43 2.65 -13.84 -4.76
CA VAL A 43 1.88 -12.81 -5.49
C VAL A 43 2.38 -11.38 -5.22
N ALA A 44 3.04 -11.16 -4.08
CA ALA A 44 3.70 -9.89 -3.74
C ALA A 44 5.09 -9.70 -4.37
N SER A 45 5.56 -10.65 -5.19
CA SER A 45 6.83 -10.61 -5.91
C SER A 45 6.63 -10.08 -7.33
N SER A 46 7.59 -9.31 -7.84
CA SER A 46 7.61 -8.92 -9.26
C SER A 46 7.73 -10.13 -10.20
N ASN A 47 8.24 -11.26 -9.72
CA ASN A 47 8.49 -12.43 -10.55
C ASN A 47 7.24 -13.28 -10.80
N ASP A 48 6.21 -13.12 -9.98
CA ASP A 48 4.93 -13.83 -10.10
C ASP A 48 3.82 -12.91 -10.64
N ASN A 49 4.23 -11.78 -11.25
CA ASN A 49 3.38 -10.84 -11.98
C ASN A 49 3.87 -10.74 -13.43
N PHE A 50 3.09 -11.26 -14.37
CA PHE A 50 3.45 -11.44 -15.79
C PHE A 50 2.77 -10.38 -16.65
N ILE A 51 3.48 -9.87 -17.66
CA ILE A 51 2.95 -8.83 -18.55
C ILE A 51 2.10 -9.49 -19.63
N THR A 52 0.88 -9.02 -19.81
CA THR A 52 -0.01 -9.42 -20.92
C THR A 52 -0.18 -8.30 -21.94
N PHE A 53 -0.02 -7.04 -21.52
CA PHE A 53 -0.08 -5.87 -22.39
C PHE A 53 0.82 -4.75 -21.87
N GLY A 54 1.35 -3.97 -22.80
CA GLY A 54 2.11 -2.77 -22.51
C GLY A 54 2.02 -1.78 -23.66
N ALA A 55 1.73 -0.52 -23.36
CA ALA A 55 1.65 0.53 -24.36
C ALA A 55 2.13 1.87 -23.83
N ASN A 56 2.72 2.68 -24.71
CA ASN A 56 3.13 4.06 -24.43
C ASN A 56 1.96 5.03 -24.67
N CYS A 57 0.80 4.74 -24.08
CA CYS A 57 -0.40 5.55 -24.20
C CYS A 57 -1.24 5.49 -22.93
N GLU A 58 -1.98 6.56 -22.67
CA GLU A 58 -2.83 6.66 -21.49
C GLU A 58 -3.86 5.53 -21.44
N GLU A 59 -4.25 5.15 -20.23
CA GLU A 59 -5.21 4.06 -19.97
C GLU A 59 -6.56 4.27 -20.68
N CYS A 60 -6.96 5.52 -20.93
CA CYS A 60 -8.21 5.86 -21.63
C CYS A 60 -8.09 5.85 -23.17
N CYS A 61 -6.90 5.56 -23.72
CA CYS A 61 -6.66 5.51 -25.15
C CYS A 61 -7.54 4.43 -25.83
N PRO A 62 -8.04 4.67 -27.06
CA PRO A 62 -8.83 3.67 -27.79
C PRO A 62 -8.16 2.29 -27.94
N VAL A 63 -6.82 2.25 -28.01
CA VAL A 63 -6.06 0.99 -28.07
C VAL A 63 -6.25 0.17 -26.79
N VAL A 64 -6.17 0.82 -25.63
CA VAL A 64 -6.37 0.15 -24.33
C VAL A 64 -7.81 -0.33 -24.19
N LYS A 65 -8.79 0.48 -24.61
CA LYS A 65 -10.21 0.06 -24.61
C LYS A 65 -10.46 -1.17 -25.49
N LYS A 66 -9.87 -1.21 -26.69
CA LYS A 66 -9.94 -2.39 -27.57
C LYS A 66 -9.28 -3.62 -26.95
N TYR A 67 -8.12 -3.44 -26.33
CA TYR A 67 -7.45 -4.53 -25.61
C TYR A 67 -8.31 -5.09 -24.48
N VAL A 68 -8.93 -4.23 -23.67
CA VAL A 68 -9.87 -4.64 -22.61
C VAL A 68 -11.05 -5.43 -23.17
N GLN A 69 -11.64 -5.00 -24.28
CA GLN A 69 -12.75 -5.72 -24.92
C GLN A 69 -12.34 -7.13 -25.37
N LEU A 70 -11.16 -7.25 -25.98
CA LEU A 70 -10.58 -8.55 -26.34
C LEU A 70 -10.33 -9.40 -25.09
N LEU A 71 -9.77 -8.81 -24.05
CA LEU A 71 -9.46 -9.47 -22.79
C LEU A 71 -10.71 -10.06 -22.12
N CYS A 72 -11.84 -9.35 -22.14
CA CYS A 72 -13.12 -9.88 -21.63
C CYS A 72 -13.58 -11.15 -22.38
N GLN A 73 -13.38 -11.18 -23.70
CA GLN A 73 -13.69 -12.36 -24.52
C GLN A 73 -12.72 -13.51 -24.21
N GLU A 74 -11.43 -13.23 -24.09
CA GLU A 74 -10.41 -14.21 -23.74
C GLU A 74 -10.63 -14.82 -22.36
N ILE A 75 -11.00 -14.01 -21.35
CA ILE A 75 -11.36 -14.49 -20.01
C ILE A 75 -12.50 -15.49 -20.09
N THR A 76 -13.60 -15.13 -20.76
CA THR A 76 -14.78 -16.01 -20.91
C THR A 76 -14.42 -17.34 -21.58
N ASN A 77 -13.54 -17.28 -22.59
CA ASN A 77 -13.05 -18.45 -23.31
C ASN A 77 -12.15 -19.34 -22.43
N LEU A 78 -11.25 -18.74 -21.65
CA LEU A 78 -10.34 -19.46 -20.76
C LEU A 78 -11.10 -20.13 -19.60
N GLU A 79 -12.08 -19.47 -19.00
CA GLU A 79 -12.89 -20.04 -17.92
C GLU A 79 -13.79 -21.19 -18.39
N GLY A 80 -14.20 -21.18 -19.66
CA GLY A 80 -15.00 -22.24 -20.27
C GLY A 80 -14.22 -23.48 -20.71
N LYS A 81 -12.89 -23.51 -20.54
CA LYS A 81 -12.01 -24.57 -21.06
C LYS A 81 -11.31 -25.35 -19.96
N VAL A 82 -11.08 -26.63 -20.26
CA VAL A 82 -10.20 -27.51 -19.50
C VAL A 82 -8.98 -27.80 -20.36
N PHE A 83 -7.80 -27.54 -19.81
CA PHE A 83 -6.52 -27.79 -20.45
C PHE A 83 -5.90 -29.05 -19.86
N GLU A 84 -5.06 -29.75 -20.64
CA GLU A 84 -4.26 -30.86 -20.14
C GLU A 84 -2.79 -30.47 -20.25
N ILE A 85 -2.13 -30.35 -19.09
CA ILE A 85 -0.73 -29.92 -18.99
C ILE A 85 0.00 -30.96 -18.14
N GLU A 86 0.96 -31.67 -18.72
CA GLU A 86 1.74 -32.69 -18.02
C GLU A 86 0.87 -33.75 -17.29
N GLY A 87 -0.27 -34.12 -17.88
CA GLY A 87 -1.24 -35.06 -17.30
C GLY A 87 -2.15 -34.46 -16.23
N LEU A 88 -2.00 -33.18 -15.89
CA LEU A 88 -2.88 -32.45 -14.99
C LEU A 88 -4.00 -31.75 -15.77
N LYS A 89 -5.24 -31.92 -15.32
CA LYS A 89 -6.39 -31.14 -15.80
C LYS A 89 -6.36 -29.75 -15.18
N VAL A 90 -6.14 -28.73 -16.02
CA VAL A 90 -5.98 -27.35 -15.62
C VAL A 90 -7.22 -26.53 -16.00
N THR A 91 -7.74 -25.75 -15.06
CA THR A 91 -8.82 -24.78 -15.29
C THR A 91 -8.43 -23.43 -14.72
N PHE A 92 -8.96 -22.35 -15.30
CA PHE A 92 -8.72 -20.97 -14.85
C PHE A 92 -10.01 -20.34 -14.35
N LYS A 93 -9.92 -19.55 -13.28
CA LYS A 93 -11.01 -18.72 -12.76
C LYS A 93 -10.47 -17.32 -12.45
N PHE A 94 -11.04 -16.29 -13.06
CA PHE A 94 -10.65 -14.91 -12.84
C PHE A 94 -11.42 -14.35 -11.65
N GLU A 95 -10.76 -14.30 -10.49
CA GLU A 95 -11.42 -14.07 -9.20
C GLU A 95 -11.16 -12.68 -8.63
N GLU A 96 -10.07 -12.04 -9.04
CA GLU A 96 -9.65 -10.74 -8.55
C GLU A 96 -9.26 -9.83 -9.72
N VAL A 97 -9.77 -8.60 -9.68
CA VAL A 97 -9.39 -7.56 -10.63
C VAL A 97 -8.80 -6.39 -9.84
N PRO A 98 -7.62 -6.57 -9.20
CA PRO A 98 -7.08 -5.53 -8.35
C PRO A 98 -6.53 -4.44 -9.27
N ASN A 99 -7.28 -3.37 -9.43
CA ASN A 99 -7.01 -2.29 -10.37
C ASN A 99 -7.03 -0.97 -9.62
N ASP A 100 -6.34 0.04 -10.14
CA ASP A 100 -6.66 1.42 -9.74
C ASP A 100 -8.17 1.63 -9.94
N MET A 101 -8.83 2.29 -8.99
CA MET A 101 -10.25 2.64 -9.05
C MET A 101 -10.62 3.34 -10.35
N LYS A 102 -9.68 4.06 -10.97
CA LYS A 102 -9.84 4.66 -12.30
C LYS A 102 -10.01 3.59 -13.40
N MET A 103 -9.23 2.51 -13.35
CA MET A 103 -9.33 1.42 -14.32
C MET A 103 -10.57 0.54 -14.03
N LEU A 104 -10.91 0.30 -12.76
CA LEU A 104 -12.18 -0.39 -12.43
C LEU A 104 -13.39 0.36 -12.96
N ALA A 105 -13.44 1.68 -12.79
CA ALA A 105 -14.49 2.52 -13.36
C ALA A 105 -14.51 2.43 -14.89
N MET A 106 -13.35 2.48 -15.55
CA MET A 106 -13.27 2.26 -17.00
C MET A 106 -13.79 0.89 -17.45
N LEU A 107 -13.42 -0.19 -16.75
CA LEU A 107 -13.90 -1.55 -17.03
C LEU A 107 -15.42 -1.65 -16.82
N GLY A 108 -15.95 -0.94 -15.82
CA GLY A 108 -17.38 -0.87 -15.53
C GLY A 108 -18.18 0.13 -16.38
N GLY A 109 -17.55 0.87 -17.29
CA GLY A 109 -18.20 1.90 -18.11
C GLY A 109 -18.52 3.21 -17.38
N GLU A 110 -17.98 3.42 -16.17
CA GLU A 110 -18.20 4.61 -15.33
C GLU A 110 -17.21 5.76 -15.67
N LEU A 111 -17.65 7.01 -15.46
CA LEU A 111 -16.80 8.20 -15.57
C LEU A 111 -15.84 8.34 -14.37
N SER A 112 -14.69 8.99 -14.58
CA SER A 112 -13.48 9.03 -13.72
C SER A 112 -13.60 9.67 -12.32
N ASN A 113 -14.81 9.93 -11.81
CA ASN A 113 -15.03 10.48 -10.46
C ASN A 113 -14.68 9.48 -9.33
N SER A 114 -14.42 8.22 -9.68
CA SER A 114 -13.97 7.16 -8.77
C SER A 114 -12.60 7.42 -8.12
N ALA A 115 -11.82 8.40 -8.61
CA ALA A 115 -10.60 8.85 -7.92
C ALA A 115 -10.90 9.62 -6.61
N LYS A 116 -12.16 10.01 -6.36
CA LYS A 116 -12.61 10.71 -5.14
C LYS A 116 -13.55 9.90 -4.24
N PHE A 117 -14.21 8.85 -4.77
CA PHE A 117 -15.24 8.10 -4.04
C PHE A 117 -15.16 6.60 -4.33
N PHE A 118 -15.56 5.78 -3.35
CA PHE A 118 -15.63 4.32 -3.45
C PHE A 118 -16.35 3.87 -4.73
N SER A 119 -15.86 2.79 -5.36
CA SER A 119 -16.47 2.18 -6.55
C SER A 119 -17.96 1.93 -6.31
N SER A 120 -18.81 2.43 -7.20
CA SER A 120 -20.26 2.23 -7.23
C SER A 120 -20.64 0.88 -7.84
N SER A 121 -20.09 -0.22 -7.32
CA SER A 121 -20.63 -1.54 -7.69
C SER A 121 -21.96 -1.78 -6.94
N LYS A 122 -23.05 -1.33 -7.59
CA LYS A 122 -24.49 -1.70 -7.54
C LYS A 122 -25.48 -0.57 -7.17
N GLU A 123 -26.61 -0.56 -7.88
CA GLU A 123 -27.76 0.37 -7.81
C GLU A 123 -28.52 0.44 -6.46
N ASN A 124 -28.04 -0.22 -5.40
CA ASN A 124 -28.60 -0.10 -4.05
C ASN A 124 -27.47 0.08 -3.04
N CYS A 125 -27.50 1.20 -2.31
CA CYS A 125 -26.50 1.61 -1.31
C CYS A 125 -26.33 0.59 -0.15
N SER A 126 -27.21 -0.41 -0.04
CA SER A 126 -27.11 -1.53 0.91
C SER A 126 -26.21 -2.69 0.45
N ASP A 127 -25.70 -2.68 -0.79
CA ASP A 127 -25.04 -3.83 -1.44
C ASP A 127 -23.58 -3.56 -1.88
N LEU A 128 -22.97 -2.46 -1.40
CA LEU A 128 -21.57 -2.11 -1.66
C LEU A 128 -20.63 -3.16 -1.04
N LYS A 129 -20.22 -4.16 -1.84
CA LYS A 129 -19.05 -5.01 -1.57
C LYS A 129 -17.78 -4.17 -1.78
N ALA A 130 -17.51 -3.24 -0.87
CA ALA A 130 -16.32 -2.41 -0.94
C ALA A 130 -15.08 -3.27 -0.72
N HIS A 131 -14.28 -3.42 -1.77
CA HIS A 131 -12.99 -4.09 -1.74
C HIS A 131 -11.87 -3.07 -1.51
N VAL A 132 -10.81 -3.50 -0.84
CA VAL A 132 -9.65 -2.67 -0.51
C VAL A 132 -8.37 -3.47 -0.64
N GLU A 133 -7.36 -2.86 -1.25
CA GLU A 133 -6.01 -3.40 -1.26
C GLU A 133 -5.19 -2.81 -0.07
N PRO A 134 -4.37 -3.62 0.62
CA PRO A 134 -3.74 -3.21 1.87
C PRO A 134 -2.56 -2.22 1.74
N LEU A 135 -1.92 -2.08 0.56
CA LEU A 135 -0.68 -1.31 0.43
C LEU A 135 -0.92 0.20 0.55
N HIS A 136 -1.80 0.77 -0.28
CA HIS A 136 -2.00 2.21 -0.33
C HIS A 136 -2.73 2.71 0.91
N VAL A 137 -3.68 1.94 1.44
CA VAL A 137 -4.39 2.35 2.67
C VAL A 137 -3.42 2.45 3.84
N LYS A 138 -2.50 1.49 4.00
CA LYS A 138 -1.39 1.57 4.96
C LYS A 138 -0.54 2.83 4.75
N ASN A 139 -0.13 3.10 3.50
CA ASN A 139 0.75 4.22 3.19
C ASN A 139 0.07 5.57 3.46
N ASN A 140 -1.17 5.72 3.03
CA ASN A 140 -1.98 6.92 3.24
C ASN A 140 -2.23 7.15 4.73
N ALA A 141 -2.45 6.09 5.52
CA ALA A 141 -2.71 6.22 6.95
C ALA A 141 -1.48 6.70 7.72
N TRP A 142 -0.30 6.16 7.45
CA TRP A 142 0.94 6.63 8.09
C TRP A 142 1.33 8.03 7.65
N GLN A 143 1.09 8.38 6.38
CA GLN A 143 1.27 9.74 5.89
C GLN A 143 0.33 10.72 6.61
N TYR A 144 -0.94 10.35 6.78
CA TYR A 144 -1.92 11.15 7.50
C TYR A 144 -1.55 11.32 8.98
N PHE A 145 -1.14 10.24 9.64
CA PHE A 145 -0.61 10.28 11.01
C PHE A 145 0.56 11.25 11.12
N PHE A 146 1.55 11.14 10.23
CA PHE A 146 2.73 12.01 10.24
C PHE A 146 2.38 13.47 10.02
N ARG A 147 1.45 13.77 9.10
CA ARG A 147 0.97 15.15 8.88
C ARG A 147 0.39 15.75 10.15
N GLY A 148 -0.38 14.98 10.92
CA GLY A 148 -0.88 15.41 12.22
C GLY A 148 0.25 15.73 13.21
N VAL A 149 1.19 14.80 13.38
CA VAL A 149 2.36 15.00 14.26
C VAL A 149 3.19 16.22 13.84
N LEU A 150 3.39 16.42 12.54
CA LEU A 150 4.14 17.55 12.01
C LEU A 150 3.44 18.89 12.30
N LYS A 151 2.12 18.98 12.06
CA LYS A 151 1.32 20.17 12.35
C LYS A 151 1.38 20.52 13.85
N GLU A 152 1.22 19.52 14.71
CA GLU A 152 1.31 19.72 16.16
C GLU A 152 2.73 20.15 16.57
N ALA A 153 3.78 19.56 16.00
CA ALA A 153 5.16 19.92 16.33
C ALA A 153 5.47 21.38 15.98
N ILE A 154 5.00 21.87 14.82
CA ILE A 154 5.17 23.26 14.40
C ILE A 154 4.36 24.19 15.32
N ALA A 155 3.09 23.88 15.56
CA ALA A 155 2.21 24.68 16.41
C ALA A 155 2.77 24.81 17.84
N LYS A 156 3.21 23.70 18.44
CA LYS A 156 3.82 23.69 19.78
C LYS A 156 5.15 24.42 19.87
N SER A 157 5.84 24.59 18.74
CA SER A 157 7.12 25.30 18.71
C SER A 157 6.97 26.81 18.80
N ASN A 158 5.75 27.34 18.60
CA ASN A 158 5.43 28.76 18.70
C ASN A 158 6.48 29.65 18.01
N LEU A 159 6.82 29.30 16.77
CA LEU A 159 7.89 29.92 16.01
C LEU A 159 7.54 31.37 15.69
N SER A 160 8.50 32.28 15.86
CA SER A 160 8.29 33.68 15.53
C SER A 160 8.18 33.88 14.03
N GLY A 161 7.50 34.95 13.59
CA GLY A 161 7.39 35.28 12.16
C GLY A 161 8.73 35.58 11.46
N ALA A 162 9.81 35.76 12.23
CA ALA A 162 11.18 35.93 11.75
C ALA A 162 11.87 34.60 11.39
N CYS A 163 11.35 33.46 11.88
CA CYS A 163 11.84 32.13 11.55
C CYS A 163 11.38 31.75 10.13
N LYS A 164 12.20 32.06 9.11
CA LYS A 164 11.85 31.85 7.70
C LYS A 164 12.35 30.53 7.15
N LYS A 165 13.47 30.03 7.70
CA LYS A 165 14.10 28.77 7.30
C LYS A 165 14.21 27.83 8.49
N PHE A 166 14.34 26.55 8.21
CA PHE A 166 14.57 25.54 9.24
C PHE A 166 15.86 25.79 10.03
N SER A 167 16.87 26.42 9.42
CA SER A 167 18.09 26.84 10.11
C SER A 167 17.83 27.79 11.29
N ASP A 168 16.72 28.53 11.23
CA ASP A 168 16.35 29.55 12.21
C ASP A 168 15.52 28.94 13.36
N VAL A 169 15.08 27.69 13.21
CA VAL A 169 14.25 26.98 14.19
C VAL A 169 15.10 26.61 15.42
N PRO A 170 14.68 26.98 16.66
CA PRO A 170 15.39 26.61 17.87
C PRO A 170 15.56 25.09 18.00
N LYS A 171 16.78 24.64 18.34
CA LYS A 171 17.13 23.21 18.40
C LYS A 171 16.34 22.40 19.45
N ASP A 172 15.92 23.07 20.51
CA ASP A 172 15.12 22.50 21.60
C ASP A 172 13.60 22.50 21.30
N SER A 173 13.18 23.20 20.24
CA SER A 173 11.76 23.24 19.84
C SER A 173 11.21 21.84 19.52
N PRO A 174 9.93 21.56 19.80
CA PRO A 174 9.27 20.32 19.38
C PRO A 174 9.46 20.01 17.88
N PHE A 175 9.42 21.00 16.99
CA PHE A 175 9.59 20.82 15.56
C PHE A 175 10.99 20.30 15.22
N SER A 176 12.04 20.93 15.77
CA SER A 176 13.42 20.50 15.54
C SER A 176 13.70 19.10 16.10
N ARG A 177 13.18 18.79 17.31
CA ARG A 177 13.32 17.48 17.94
C ARG A 177 12.60 16.38 17.15
N VAL A 178 11.35 16.61 16.73
CA VAL A 178 10.59 15.67 15.89
C VAL A 178 11.29 15.43 14.55
N LEU A 179 11.84 16.47 13.91
CA LEU A 179 12.53 16.32 12.63
C LEU A 179 13.87 15.58 12.77
N THR A 180 14.57 15.80 13.88
CA THR A 180 15.77 15.04 14.26
C THR A 180 15.42 13.56 14.46
N ALA A 181 14.36 13.27 15.22
CA ALA A 181 13.86 11.92 15.41
C ALA A 181 13.45 11.24 14.10
N LEU A 182 12.78 11.98 13.21
CA LEU A 182 12.41 11.49 11.88
C LEU A 182 13.64 11.05 11.07
N LYS A 183 14.73 11.83 11.15
CA LYS A 183 15.96 11.58 10.40
C LYS A 183 16.79 10.42 10.98
N TYR A 184 16.90 10.33 12.31
CA TYR A 184 17.86 9.43 12.96
C TYR A 184 17.20 8.21 13.63
N GLU A 185 16.06 8.39 14.29
CA GLU A 185 15.36 7.31 15.00
C GLU A 185 14.43 6.53 14.07
N VAL A 186 13.58 7.26 13.32
CA VAL A 186 12.71 6.65 12.30
C VAL A 186 13.49 6.30 11.04
N LYS A 187 14.66 6.93 10.83
CA LYS A 187 15.55 6.73 9.68
C LYS A 187 14.93 7.13 8.32
N ALA A 188 13.92 8.01 8.34
CA ALA A 188 13.24 8.53 7.15
C ALA A 188 13.93 9.79 6.59
N LYS A 189 15.23 9.67 6.25
CA LYS A 189 16.09 10.79 5.82
C LYS A 189 15.55 11.57 4.62
N CYS A 190 14.94 10.88 3.65
CA CYS A 190 14.38 11.53 2.46
C CYS A 190 13.18 12.42 2.81
N LEU A 191 12.25 11.88 3.60
CA LEU A 191 11.10 12.62 4.10
C LEU A 191 11.55 13.82 4.96
N ALA A 192 12.53 13.65 5.84
CA ALA A 192 13.06 14.75 6.64
C ALA A 192 13.60 15.90 5.77
N ARG A 193 14.36 15.60 4.70
CA ARG A 193 14.82 16.63 3.74
C ARG A 193 13.66 17.33 3.03
N LYS A 194 12.60 16.59 2.69
CA LYS A 194 11.40 17.14 2.05
C LYS A 194 10.61 18.04 2.99
N VAL A 195 10.54 17.71 4.28
CA VAL A 195 9.94 18.56 5.32
C VAL A 195 10.73 19.86 5.46
N ILE A 196 12.07 19.80 5.53
CA ILE A 196 12.92 21.01 5.59
C ILE A 196 12.64 21.91 4.39
N LYS A 197 12.72 21.35 3.17
CA LYS A 197 12.47 22.10 1.95
C LYS A 197 11.07 22.75 1.94
N TRP A 198 10.04 21.98 2.28
CA TRP A 198 8.67 22.48 2.35
C TRP A 198 8.53 23.60 3.39
N TYR A 199 9.16 23.47 4.55
CA TYR A 199 9.13 24.51 5.58
C TYR A 199 9.88 25.77 5.13
N ASP A 200 11.04 25.65 4.49
CA ASP A 200 11.79 26.80 3.98
C ASP A 200 10.97 27.59 2.92
N GLU A 201 10.14 26.90 2.15
CA GLU A 201 9.28 27.48 1.11
C GLU A 201 7.99 28.09 1.66
N THR A 202 7.43 27.52 2.74
CA THR A 202 6.05 27.81 3.17
C THR A 202 5.91 28.30 4.62
N GLN A 203 6.99 28.19 5.40
CA GLN A 203 7.03 28.39 6.86
C GLN A 203 5.97 27.54 7.60
N GLY A 204 5.56 26.41 7.02
CA GLY A 204 4.52 25.56 7.56
C GLY A 204 3.10 26.11 7.41
N THR A 205 2.92 27.11 6.55
CA THR A 205 1.63 27.75 6.24
C THR A 205 1.16 27.39 4.83
N GLY A 206 -0.12 27.57 4.54
CA GLY A 206 -0.66 27.30 3.20
C GLY A 206 -0.87 25.80 2.93
N GLN A 207 -0.38 25.32 1.78
CA GLN A 207 -0.62 23.93 1.36
C GLN A 207 0.18 22.92 2.19
N ASP A 208 -0.51 21.84 2.58
CA ASP A 208 0.11 20.69 3.26
C ASP A 208 1.25 20.09 2.44
N LEU A 209 2.26 19.55 3.14
CA LEU A 209 3.37 18.81 2.54
C LEU A 209 2.86 17.74 1.55
N GLN A 210 3.21 17.92 0.27
CA GLN A 210 2.95 16.96 -0.79
C GLN A 210 4.11 15.95 -0.86
N TYR A 211 3.93 14.82 -0.19
CA TYR A 211 4.88 13.71 -0.22
C TYR A 211 4.11 12.39 -0.11
N ARG A 212 4.23 11.52 -1.11
CA ARG A 212 3.58 10.20 -1.16
C ARG A 212 4.43 9.18 -0.41
N PHE A 213 3.86 8.55 0.62
CA PHE A 213 4.52 7.44 1.32
C PHE A 213 4.56 6.19 0.44
N THR A 214 5.67 5.46 0.49
CA THR A 214 5.77 4.10 -0.05
C THR A 214 5.68 3.07 1.07
N GLY A 215 5.66 1.79 0.72
CA GLY A 215 5.74 0.70 1.71
C GLY A 215 6.99 0.79 2.60
N LYS A 216 8.07 1.43 2.12
CA LYS A 216 9.29 1.66 2.90
C LYS A 216 9.06 2.63 4.05
N GLU A 217 8.50 3.82 3.78
CA GLU A 217 8.21 4.80 4.82
C GLU A 217 7.22 4.21 5.83
N SER A 218 6.14 3.59 5.37
CA SER A 218 5.15 2.95 6.25
C SER A 218 5.76 1.92 7.19
N ARG A 219 6.71 1.10 6.71
CA ARG A 219 7.42 0.13 7.56
C ARG A 219 8.29 0.82 8.61
N LEU A 220 9.03 1.86 8.23
CA LEU A 220 9.84 2.64 9.17
C LEU A 220 8.96 3.27 10.26
N PHE A 221 7.79 3.78 9.88
CA PHE A 221 6.82 4.34 10.82
C PHE A 221 6.21 3.27 11.73
N CYS A 222 5.76 2.13 11.18
CA CYS A 222 5.27 1.02 12.01
C CYS A 222 6.27 0.63 13.11
N HIS A 223 7.56 0.65 12.77
CA HIS A 223 8.61 0.29 13.72
C HIS A 223 8.89 1.42 14.72
N ASN A 224 8.94 2.68 14.27
CA ASN A 224 9.59 3.74 15.02
C ASN A 224 8.73 4.98 15.30
N PHE A 225 7.43 4.99 14.96
CA PHE A 225 6.57 6.18 15.13
C PHE A 225 6.59 6.75 16.56
N MET A 226 6.71 5.89 17.57
CA MET A 226 6.69 6.33 18.97
C MET A 226 7.87 7.24 19.33
N TRP A 227 8.99 7.17 18.60
CA TRP A 227 10.07 8.14 18.75
C TRP A 227 9.63 9.54 18.36
N LEU A 228 8.82 9.70 17.31
CA LEU A 228 8.26 11.01 16.95
C LEU A 228 7.36 11.53 18.07
N VAL A 229 6.54 10.66 18.66
CA VAL A 229 5.62 11.03 19.75
C VAL A 229 6.38 11.39 21.02
N LYS A 230 7.42 10.63 21.39
CA LYS A 230 8.33 10.94 22.51
C LYS A 230 8.93 12.34 22.35
N TRP A 231 9.42 12.66 21.16
CA TRP A 231 10.08 13.95 20.87
C TRP A 231 9.09 15.11 20.61
N LEU A 232 7.83 14.80 20.32
CA LEU A 232 6.74 15.79 20.32
C LEU A 232 6.40 16.25 21.75
N GLY A 233 6.61 15.38 22.74
CA GLY A 233 6.44 15.69 24.16
C GLY A 233 7.50 16.67 24.69
N SER A 234 7.13 17.42 25.73
CA SER A 234 8.02 18.28 26.51
C SER A 234 7.58 18.33 27.96
N GLU A 235 8.52 18.48 28.89
CA GLU A 235 8.20 18.69 30.32
C GLU A 235 7.36 19.95 30.53
N LYS A 236 7.57 20.96 29.69
CA LYS A 236 6.84 22.24 29.66
C LYS A 236 5.43 22.13 29.05
N ASP A 237 5.00 20.93 28.65
CA ASP A 237 3.69 20.74 28.03
C ASP A 237 2.56 21.08 29.00
N SER A 238 1.62 21.91 28.51
CA SER A 238 0.32 22.12 29.16
C SER A 238 -0.47 20.81 29.25
N LYS A 239 -1.50 20.75 30.10
CA LYS A 239 -2.40 19.58 30.17
C LYS A 239 -2.96 19.20 28.79
N ARG A 240 -3.34 20.20 27.98
CA ARG A 240 -3.82 19.99 26.61
C ARG A 240 -2.74 19.40 25.69
N HIS A 241 -1.52 19.94 25.73
CA HIS A 241 -0.41 19.40 24.93
C HIS A 241 -0.07 17.96 25.31
N ARG A 242 -0.04 17.64 26.61
CA ARG A 242 0.18 16.26 27.09
C ARG A 242 -0.90 15.33 26.59
N GLN A 243 -2.16 15.76 26.64
CA GLN A 243 -3.28 15.00 26.11
C GLN A 243 -3.11 14.74 24.60
N THR A 244 -2.77 15.75 23.80
CA THR A 244 -2.51 15.59 22.36
C THR A 244 -1.40 14.58 22.06
N VAL A 245 -0.29 14.64 22.81
CA VAL A 245 0.82 13.68 22.68
C VAL A 245 0.36 12.24 22.96
N LEU A 246 -0.44 12.04 24.02
CA LEU A 246 -1.00 10.73 24.36
C LEU A 246 -2.00 10.24 23.30
N ILE A 247 -2.80 11.14 22.71
CA ILE A 247 -3.71 10.80 21.60
C ILE A 247 -2.90 10.28 20.41
N TYR A 248 -1.82 10.95 20.00
CA TYR A 248 -0.97 10.46 18.92
C TYR A 248 -0.26 9.15 19.27
N ALA A 249 0.14 8.94 20.52
CA ALA A 249 0.67 7.66 20.97
C ALA A 249 -0.36 6.53 20.74
N TYR A 250 -1.60 6.74 21.20
CA TYR A 250 -2.68 5.77 21.10
C TYR A 250 -3.09 5.51 19.64
N VAL A 251 -3.32 6.57 18.84
CA VAL A 251 -3.68 6.46 17.42
C VAL A 251 -2.60 5.71 16.64
N GLY A 252 -1.32 6.03 16.87
CA GLY A 252 -0.21 5.36 16.21
C GLY A 252 -0.09 3.88 16.58
N LEU A 253 -0.33 3.53 17.85
CA LEU A 253 -0.39 2.13 18.30
C LEU A 253 -1.50 1.36 17.58
N LYS A 254 -2.73 1.89 17.58
CA LYS A 254 -3.86 1.23 16.92
C LYS A 254 -3.68 1.12 15.42
N LEU A 255 -3.09 2.14 14.77
CA LEU A 255 -2.73 2.07 13.36
C LEU A 255 -1.72 0.95 13.08
N ARG A 256 -0.64 0.87 13.88
CA ARG A 256 0.36 -0.19 13.73
C ARG A 256 -0.25 -1.57 13.93
N ASP A 257 -1.08 -1.75 14.95
CA ASP A 257 -1.72 -3.02 15.25
C ASP A 257 -2.64 -3.44 14.08
N CYS A 258 -3.46 -2.52 13.56
CA CYS A 258 -4.25 -2.75 12.34
C CYS A 258 -3.36 -3.21 11.18
N VAL A 259 -2.34 -2.41 10.84
CA VAL A 259 -1.42 -2.67 9.72
C VAL A 259 -0.74 -4.03 9.86
N SER A 260 -0.36 -4.41 11.09
CA SER A 260 0.29 -5.67 11.39
C SER A 260 -0.59 -6.89 11.15
N ILE A 261 -1.91 -6.74 11.22
CA ILE A 261 -2.87 -7.83 11.03
C ILE A 261 -3.35 -7.84 9.57
N PHE A 262 -3.82 -6.71 9.04
CA PHE A 262 -4.43 -6.68 7.72
C PHE A 262 -3.42 -6.85 6.57
N ASN A 263 -2.12 -6.67 6.78
CA ASN A 263 -1.11 -7.00 5.75
C ASN A 263 -0.67 -8.47 5.77
N ARG A 264 -1.31 -9.34 6.55
CA ARG A 264 -0.93 -10.77 6.62
C ARG A 264 -1.54 -11.58 5.48
N PHE A 265 -0.78 -12.58 5.03
CA PHE A 265 -1.25 -13.64 4.14
C PHE A 265 -1.93 -14.77 4.91
N ASP A 266 -1.32 -15.19 6.01
CA ASP A 266 -1.89 -16.21 6.89
C ASP A 266 -2.47 -15.49 8.11
N ILE A 267 -3.75 -15.69 8.36
CA ILE A 267 -4.50 -15.00 9.42
C ILE A 267 -5.44 -16.01 10.10
N THR A 268 -5.62 -15.89 11.41
CA THR A 268 -6.53 -16.73 12.18
C THR A 268 -7.86 -16.01 12.46
N ALA A 269 -8.88 -16.75 12.91
CA ALA A 269 -10.17 -16.18 13.29
C ALA A 269 -10.05 -15.20 14.48
N GLU A 270 -9.16 -15.49 15.42
CA GLU A 270 -8.84 -14.63 16.56
C GLU A 270 -8.23 -13.32 16.08
N GLN A 271 -7.30 -13.39 15.11
CA GLN A 271 -6.68 -12.20 14.53
C GLN A 271 -7.67 -11.35 13.72
N LEU A 272 -8.64 -11.97 13.03
CA LEU A 272 -9.75 -11.25 12.38
C LEU A 272 -10.65 -10.54 13.38
N SER A 273 -10.93 -11.19 14.51
CA SER A 273 -11.71 -10.59 15.59
C SER A 273 -10.96 -9.41 16.21
N GLN A 274 -9.66 -9.58 16.44
CA GLN A 274 -8.78 -8.52 16.92
C GLN A 274 -8.73 -7.35 15.92
N LEU A 275 -8.62 -7.61 14.61
CA LEU A 275 -8.62 -6.58 13.58
C LEU A 275 -9.87 -5.69 13.65
N ALA A 276 -11.05 -6.29 13.83
CA ALA A 276 -12.30 -5.54 13.96
C ALA A 276 -12.31 -4.61 15.20
N VAL A 277 -11.69 -5.05 16.30
CA VAL A 277 -11.56 -4.24 17.52
C VAL A 277 -10.58 -3.09 17.30
N VAL A 278 -9.35 -3.37 16.86
CA VAL A 278 -8.31 -2.34 16.72
C VAL A 278 -8.64 -1.32 15.63
N ALA A 279 -9.30 -1.74 14.55
CA ALA A 279 -9.77 -0.85 13.49
C ALA A 279 -10.83 0.13 13.98
N ARG A 280 -11.78 -0.35 14.78
CA ARG A 280 -12.82 0.48 15.40
C ARG A 280 -12.23 1.46 16.40
N GLU A 281 -11.26 1.04 17.20
CA GLU A 281 -10.55 1.91 18.13
C GLU A 281 -9.74 2.99 17.40
N TYR A 282 -9.06 2.63 16.31
CA TYR A 282 -8.36 3.58 15.46
C TYR A 282 -9.31 4.64 14.89
N LEU A 283 -10.44 4.21 14.31
CA LEU A 283 -11.48 5.12 13.80
C LEU A 283 -12.01 6.06 14.89
N ARG A 284 -12.42 5.50 16.03
CA ARG A 284 -12.98 6.29 17.16
C ARG A 284 -11.98 7.29 17.70
N ALA A 285 -10.71 6.89 17.85
CA ALA A 285 -9.68 7.80 18.34
C ALA A 285 -9.45 8.98 17.38
N ASN A 286 -9.42 8.74 16.08
CA ASN A 286 -9.35 9.81 15.08
C ASN A 286 -10.59 10.71 15.15
N ALA A 287 -11.79 10.11 15.19
CA ALA A 287 -13.06 10.84 15.19
C ALA A 287 -13.29 11.72 16.43
N LEU A 288 -12.86 11.25 17.60
CA LEU A 288 -13.11 11.93 18.88
C LEU A 288 -12.06 12.98 19.23
N PHE A 289 -10.80 12.74 18.85
CA PHE A 289 -9.68 13.46 19.44
C PHE A 289 -8.84 14.28 18.45
N LEU A 290 -8.91 14.00 17.15
CA LEU A 290 -8.10 14.74 16.17
C LEU A 290 -8.93 15.81 15.46
N PRO A 291 -8.38 17.03 15.28
CA PRO A 291 -9.12 18.18 14.74
C PRO A 291 -9.48 18.04 13.26
N SER A 292 -8.71 17.24 12.53
CA SER A 292 -9.06 16.82 11.17
C SER A 292 -9.99 15.63 11.29
N SER A 293 -11.25 15.77 10.90
CA SER A 293 -12.26 14.70 10.94
C SER A 293 -11.81 13.43 10.20
N VAL A 294 -12.59 12.34 10.37
CA VAL A 294 -12.42 11.07 9.67
C VAL A 294 -12.29 11.31 8.16
N ASN A 295 -11.09 11.09 7.61
CA ASN A 295 -10.86 11.12 6.16
C ASN A 295 -11.20 9.76 5.53
N PRO A 296 -11.25 9.65 4.19
CA PRO A 296 -11.56 8.39 3.52
C PRO A 296 -10.65 7.22 3.95
N THR A 297 -9.36 7.46 4.18
CA THR A 297 -8.43 6.41 4.64
C THR A 297 -8.77 5.89 6.04
N VAL A 298 -9.04 6.79 6.99
CA VAL A 298 -9.44 6.42 8.36
C VAL A 298 -10.77 5.68 8.35
N TRP A 299 -11.73 6.15 7.55
CA TRP A 299 -13.01 5.49 7.37
C TRP A 299 -12.86 4.08 6.80
N THR A 300 -12.05 3.91 5.74
CA THR A 300 -11.75 2.62 5.12
C THR A 300 -11.12 1.64 6.11
N ILE A 301 -10.16 2.09 6.93
CA ILE A 301 -9.57 1.23 7.96
C ILE A 301 -10.62 0.81 8.97
N GLY A 302 -11.46 1.73 9.44
CA GLY A 302 -12.45 1.47 10.48
C GLY A 302 -13.60 0.56 10.05
N HIS A 303 -14.07 0.69 8.80
CA HIS A 303 -15.29 0.04 8.32
C HIS A 303 -15.03 -1.05 7.27
N ILE A 304 -14.17 -0.80 6.29
CA ILE A 304 -14.01 -1.67 5.13
C ILE A 304 -13.00 -2.78 5.38
N ILE A 305 -11.84 -2.45 5.94
CA ILE A 305 -10.76 -3.44 6.15
C ILE A 305 -11.24 -4.69 6.93
N PRO A 306 -11.94 -4.56 8.08
CA PRO A 306 -12.38 -5.74 8.83
C PRO A 306 -13.36 -6.61 8.04
N SER A 307 -14.32 -6.00 7.34
CA SER A 307 -15.30 -6.73 6.53
C SER A 307 -14.62 -7.45 5.35
N HIS A 308 -13.79 -6.73 4.60
CA HIS A 308 -13.10 -7.30 3.45
C HIS A 308 -12.13 -8.41 3.87
N ALA A 309 -11.44 -8.26 5.01
CA ALA A 309 -10.57 -9.30 5.55
C ALA A 309 -11.33 -10.60 5.89
N GLN A 310 -12.55 -10.48 6.42
CA GLN A 310 -13.42 -11.63 6.66
C GLN A 310 -13.86 -12.30 5.37
N ASP A 311 -14.21 -11.52 4.34
CA ASP A 311 -14.62 -12.07 3.04
C ASP A 311 -13.48 -12.79 2.31
N VAL A 312 -12.28 -12.18 2.29
CA VAL A 312 -11.05 -12.79 1.75
C VAL A 312 -10.69 -14.05 2.53
N HIS A 313 -10.83 -14.05 3.87
CA HIS A 313 -10.62 -15.26 4.66
C HIS A 313 -11.68 -16.32 4.40
N ARG A 314 -12.94 -15.95 4.21
CA ARG A 314 -14.01 -16.91 3.87
C ARG A 314 -13.70 -17.60 2.55
N LYS A 315 -13.32 -16.81 1.53
CA LYS A 315 -13.07 -17.23 0.14
C LYS A 315 -11.75 -18.01 -0.02
N TYR A 316 -10.66 -17.50 0.55
CA TYR A 316 -9.30 -18.03 0.30
C TYR A 316 -8.64 -18.66 1.51
N LYS A 317 -9.25 -18.62 2.71
CA LYS A 317 -8.60 -19.03 3.98
C LYS A 317 -7.27 -18.29 4.21
N GLN A 318 -7.18 -17.06 3.71
CA GLN A 318 -6.01 -16.18 3.80
C GLN A 318 -6.43 -14.77 4.21
N GLY A 319 -5.47 -13.93 4.58
CA GLY A 319 -5.71 -12.51 4.87
C GLY A 319 -5.60 -11.61 3.63
N LEU A 320 -5.82 -10.30 3.81
CA LEU A 320 -5.78 -9.32 2.71
C LEU A 320 -4.43 -9.23 2.00
N GLY A 321 -3.35 -9.80 2.56
CA GLY A 321 -2.09 -9.96 1.84
C GLY A 321 -2.25 -10.68 0.49
N THR A 322 -3.23 -11.57 0.35
CA THR A 322 -3.52 -12.28 -0.91
C THR A 322 -3.97 -11.36 -2.05
N VAL A 323 -4.61 -10.24 -1.73
CA VAL A 323 -5.12 -9.25 -2.71
C VAL A 323 -4.27 -7.97 -2.73
N THR A 324 -2.98 -8.08 -2.36
CA THR A 324 -2.04 -6.95 -2.31
C THR A 324 -1.60 -6.47 -3.69
N MET A 325 -1.41 -5.17 -3.84
CA MET A 325 -0.80 -4.56 -5.04
C MET A 325 0.74 -4.53 -5.00
N GLU A 326 1.37 -5.01 -3.93
CA GLU A 326 2.83 -4.91 -3.74
C GLU A 326 3.64 -5.61 -4.86
N GLY A 327 3.18 -6.75 -5.37
CA GLY A 327 3.87 -7.45 -6.46
C GLY A 327 3.81 -6.69 -7.78
N ARG A 328 2.72 -5.98 -8.03
CA ARG A 328 2.53 -5.14 -9.21
C ARG A 328 3.36 -3.87 -9.14
N GLU A 329 3.38 -3.19 -7.99
CA GLU A 329 4.28 -2.06 -7.75
C GLU A 329 5.75 -2.46 -7.88
N ALA A 330 6.14 -3.63 -7.35
CA ALA A 330 7.47 -4.19 -7.55
C ALA A 330 7.75 -4.49 -9.03
N LYS A 331 6.74 -4.99 -9.77
CA LYS A 331 6.83 -5.19 -11.21
C LYS A 331 7.06 -3.88 -11.95
N HIS A 332 6.31 -2.82 -11.65
CA HIS A 332 6.50 -1.50 -12.27
C HIS A 332 7.91 -0.95 -12.08
N ILE A 333 8.50 -1.12 -10.88
CA ILE A 333 9.89 -0.76 -10.63
C ILE A 333 10.84 -1.59 -11.51
N ALA A 334 10.60 -2.89 -11.66
CA ALA A 334 11.39 -3.74 -12.55
C ALA A 334 11.26 -3.32 -14.03
N LEU A 335 10.04 -3.04 -14.48
CA LEU A 335 9.77 -2.56 -15.84
C LEU A 335 10.49 -1.24 -16.12
N LYS A 336 10.52 -0.32 -15.16
CA LYS A 336 11.26 0.94 -15.28
C LYS A 336 12.74 0.70 -15.54
N LYS A 337 13.38 -0.19 -14.78
CA LYS A 337 14.79 -0.53 -14.96
C LYS A 337 15.06 -1.19 -16.32
N LEU A 338 14.16 -2.05 -16.78
CA LEU A 338 14.28 -2.63 -18.12
C LEU A 338 14.16 -1.55 -19.18
N SER A 339 13.24 -0.59 -19.01
CA SER A 339 13.00 0.48 -19.97
C SER A 339 14.21 1.42 -20.18
N GLU A 340 15.09 1.56 -19.18
CA GLU A 340 16.29 2.42 -19.23
C GLU A 340 17.28 2.01 -20.34
N ASN A 341 17.26 0.74 -20.77
CA ASN A 341 18.16 0.20 -21.79
C ASN A 341 17.47 -0.09 -23.12
N THR A 342 16.30 0.52 -23.36
CA THR A 342 15.50 0.30 -24.57
C THR A 342 15.31 1.58 -25.38
N THR A 343 15.02 1.44 -26.67
CA THR A 343 14.58 2.58 -27.51
C THR A 343 13.06 2.71 -27.48
N PHE A 344 12.52 3.94 -27.63
CA PHE A 344 11.07 4.15 -27.61
C PHE A 344 10.28 3.24 -28.58
N GLN A 345 10.82 2.99 -29.77
CA GLN A 345 10.18 2.15 -30.80
C GLN A 345 10.21 0.66 -30.44
N ARG A 346 11.26 0.18 -29.76
CA ARG A 346 11.44 -1.24 -29.40
C ARG A 346 11.17 -1.54 -27.93
N GLN A 347 10.78 -0.54 -27.16
CA GLN A 347 10.65 -0.60 -25.70
C GLN A 347 9.81 -1.77 -25.24
N TRP A 348 8.56 -1.86 -25.68
CA TRP A 348 7.69 -2.95 -25.26
C TRP A 348 8.17 -4.32 -25.78
N PRO A 349 8.47 -4.51 -27.07
CA PRO A 349 9.04 -5.78 -27.56
C PRO A 349 10.26 -6.27 -26.76
N GLU A 350 11.19 -5.38 -26.41
CA GLU A 350 12.38 -5.71 -25.62
C GLU A 350 12.02 -6.04 -24.17
N ILE A 351 11.14 -5.25 -23.54
CA ILE A 351 10.62 -5.52 -22.18
C ILE A 351 9.91 -6.88 -22.11
N PHE A 352 9.07 -7.21 -23.09
CA PHE A 352 8.39 -8.50 -23.19
C PHE A 352 9.40 -9.64 -23.34
N LYS A 353 10.41 -9.48 -24.22
CA LYS A 353 11.49 -10.47 -24.39
C LYS A 353 12.28 -10.67 -23.10
N HIS A 354 12.66 -9.60 -22.41
CA HIS A 354 13.35 -9.69 -21.13
C HIS A 354 12.47 -10.38 -20.07
N GLY A 355 11.19 -10.03 -19.98
CA GLY A 355 10.24 -10.67 -19.09
C GLY A 355 10.10 -12.17 -19.33
N PHE A 356 9.97 -12.58 -20.59
CA PHE A 356 9.91 -13.99 -21.00
C PHE A 356 11.18 -14.75 -20.62
N VAL A 357 12.36 -14.21 -21.00
CA VAL A 357 13.65 -14.85 -20.71
C VAL A 357 13.84 -15.02 -19.21
N MET A 358 13.56 -13.98 -18.43
CA MET A 358 13.76 -14.01 -16.98
C MET A 358 12.79 -14.95 -16.27
N LEU A 359 11.49 -14.84 -16.57
CA LEU A 359 10.44 -15.46 -15.76
C LEU A 359 9.98 -16.84 -16.24
N ILE A 360 10.28 -17.21 -17.49
CA ILE A 360 9.82 -18.46 -18.11
C ILE A 360 11.02 -19.28 -18.56
N TRP A 361 11.78 -18.78 -19.55
CA TRP A 361 12.83 -19.56 -20.19
C TRP A 361 13.98 -19.94 -19.23
N LEU A 362 14.52 -19.00 -18.44
CA LEU A 362 15.58 -19.30 -17.48
C LEU A 362 15.15 -20.33 -16.42
N PRO A 363 13.97 -20.19 -15.77
CA PRO A 363 13.43 -21.22 -14.90
C PRO A 363 13.26 -22.60 -15.54
N GLU A 364 12.82 -22.69 -16.80
CA GLU A 364 12.74 -23.96 -17.55
C GLU A 364 14.12 -24.60 -17.73
N GLN A 365 15.18 -23.81 -17.85
CA GLN A 365 16.57 -24.29 -17.89
C GLN A 365 17.15 -24.61 -16.50
N GLY A 366 16.35 -24.55 -15.43
CA GLY A 366 16.78 -24.82 -14.06
C GLY A 366 17.42 -23.63 -13.33
N PHE A 367 17.46 -22.43 -13.94
CA PHE A 367 17.93 -21.24 -13.25
C PHE A 367 16.86 -20.70 -12.30
N GLN A 368 17.12 -20.80 -11.01
CA GLN A 368 16.21 -20.27 -10.00
C GLN A 368 16.36 -18.75 -9.88
N LEU A 369 15.29 -18.02 -10.19
CA LEU A 369 15.18 -16.64 -9.75
C LEU A 369 15.05 -16.60 -8.22
N ASN A 370 15.77 -15.68 -7.59
CA ASN A 370 15.55 -15.36 -6.19
C ASN A 370 14.10 -14.87 -6.03
N THR A 371 13.22 -15.75 -5.54
CA THR A 371 11.87 -15.36 -5.15
C THR A 371 12.01 -14.55 -3.87
N SER A 372 11.76 -13.23 -3.96
CA SER A 372 11.74 -12.40 -2.76
C SER A 372 10.60 -12.89 -1.87
N LYS A 373 10.96 -13.55 -0.75
CA LYS A 373 9.98 -13.89 0.28
C LYS A 373 9.49 -12.57 0.89
N HIS A 374 8.20 -12.30 0.72
CA HIS A 374 7.57 -11.20 1.44
C HIS A 374 7.52 -11.55 2.93
N ASN A 375 8.51 -11.04 3.66
CA ASN A 375 8.66 -11.21 5.10
C ASN A 375 8.45 -9.87 5.82
N ALA A 376 7.60 -8.98 5.28
CA ALA A 376 7.43 -7.66 5.88
C ALA A 376 6.72 -7.80 7.23
N VAL A 377 7.49 -7.63 8.31
CA VAL A 377 6.96 -7.56 9.68
C VAL A 377 6.77 -6.09 10.06
N TYR A 378 5.59 -5.75 10.56
CA TYR A 378 5.22 -4.38 10.94
C TYR A 378 5.38 -4.11 12.44
N ILE A 379 5.60 -5.15 13.25
CA ILE A 379 5.98 -5.01 14.66
C ILE A 379 7.45 -5.44 14.78
N PRO A 380 8.35 -4.60 15.31
CA PRO A 380 9.75 -4.96 15.54
C PRO A 380 9.89 -6.21 16.41
N ALA A 381 10.69 -7.19 15.98
CA ALA A 381 10.91 -8.44 16.71
C ALA A 381 11.50 -8.21 18.12
N ARG A 382 12.38 -7.20 18.27
CA ARG A 382 12.99 -6.81 19.55
C ARG A 382 12.01 -6.52 20.68
N ILE A 383 10.76 -6.15 20.35
CA ILE A 383 9.71 -5.93 21.35
C ILE A 383 9.33 -7.23 22.07
N PHE A 384 9.44 -8.36 21.38
CA PHE A 384 9.14 -9.68 21.92
C PHE A 384 10.39 -10.38 22.45
N GLU A 385 11.55 -10.10 21.86
CA GLU A 385 12.82 -10.77 22.19
C GLU A 385 13.57 -10.10 23.35
N ASN A 386 13.34 -8.80 23.61
CA ASN A 386 14.07 -8.03 24.61
C ASN A 386 13.10 -7.38 25.61
N SER A 387 13.18 -7.83 26.87
CA SER A 387 12.33 -7.36 27.98
C SER A 387 12.55 -5.88 28.34
N GLY A 388 13.64 -5.27 27.89
CA GLY A 388 13.95 -3.84 28.07
C GLY A 388 13.16 -2.90 27.17
N TYR A 389 12.37 -3.41 26.21
CA TYR A 389 11.52 -2.59 25.34
C TYR A 389 10.03 -2.75 25.70
N CYS A 390 9.29 -1.65 25.64
CA CYS A 390 7.84 -1.62 25.69
C CYS A 390 7.23 -2.04 24.34
N TYR A 391 5.95 -2.43 24.33
CA TYR A 391 5.21 -2.71 23.09
C TYR A 391 5.22 -1.54 22.11
N CYS A 392 5.35 -0.30 22.58
CA CYS A 392 5.48 0.88 21.72
C CYS A 392 6.86 1.07 21.08
N ASN A 393 7.81 0.16 21.36
CA ASN A 393 9.19 0.17 20.88
C ASN A 393 10.11 1.25 21.50
N LEU A 394 9.71 1.83 22.64
CA LEU A 394 10.59 2.62 23.50
C LEU A 394 11.22 1.73 24.55
N GLU A 395 12.40 2.11 25.02
CA GLU A 395 13.05 1.50 26.18
C GLU A 395 12.23 1.77 27.45
N LYS A 396 12.17 0.78 28.33
CA LYS A 396 11.40 0.81 29.59
C LYS A 396 12.05 1.69 30.65
#